data_AF-X0UX66-F1
#
_entry.id   AF-X0UX66-F1
#
_cell.length_a   1.000
_cell.length_b   1.000
_cell.length_c   1.000
_cell.angle_alpha   90.00
_cell.angle_beta   90.00
_cell.angle_gamma   90.00
#
_symmetry.space_group_name_H-M   'P 1'
#
loop_
_entity.id
_entity.type
_entity.pdbx_description
1 polymer ?
#
loop_
_entity_poly.entity_id
_entity_poly.type
_entity_poly.pdbx_seq_one_letter_code
_entity_poly.pdbx_strand_id
1 'polypeptide(L)'
;MKIKVDNREHTLIKLLKALNNDYEFHLEIEVCKMDIGDIAIFNAEGEELLLIERKKISDLAASIKDGRYQEQSYRLNGHSLHNHNIIYLIEGRISFFSSKYSKVTPGTLYV
;
A
#
# COMPACT_ATOMS: atom_id res chain seq x y z
N MET A 1 -19.88 -0.83 3.00
CA MET A 1 -18.47 -0.44 2.79
C MET A 1 -17.80 -1.53 1.97
N LYS A 2 -16.89 -1.12 1.10
CA LYS A 2 -16.22 -2.02 0.17
C LYS A 2 -14.72 -1.75 0.17
N ILE A 3 -13.93 -2.81 0.12
CA ILE A 3 -12.48 -2.74 -0.01
C ILE A 3 -12.10 -3.32 -1.37
N LYS A 4 -11.41 -2.51 -2.18
CA LYS A 4 -10.71 -2.99 -3.37
C LYS A 4 -9.25 -3.23 -3.02
N VAL A 5 -8.70 -4.34 -3.48
CA VAL A 5 -7.30 -4.70 -3.26
C VAL A 5 -6.66 -5.12 -4.56
N ASP A 6 -5.44 -4.64 -4.79
CA ASP A 6 -4.68 -5.00 -5.96
C ASP A 6 -4.39 -6.51 -5.99
N ASN A 7 -4.56 -7.12 -7.16
CA ASN A 7 -4.40 -8.56 -7.34
C ASN A 7 -2.98 -9.09 -7.07
N ARG A 8 -1.96 -8.22 -7.05
CA ARG A 8 -0.57 -8.55 -6.68
C ARG A 8 -0.40 -8.77 -5.17
N GLU A 9 -1.31 -8.26 -4.34
CA GLU A 9 -1.25 -8.34 -2.87
C GLU A 9 -1.74 -9.68 -2.29
N HIS A 10 -1.19 -10.79 -2.80
CA HIS A 10 -1.67 -12.15 -2.51
C HIS A 10 -1.76 -12.50 -1.01
N THR A 11 -0.82 -12.03 -0.20
CA THR A 11 -0.80 -12.32 1.25
C THR A 11 -1.89 -11.52 1.96
N LEU A 12 -2.02 -10.24 1.64
CA LEU A 12 -3.02 -9.36 2.22
C LEU A 12 -4.44 -9.82 1.87
N ILE A 13 -4.68 -10.22 0.61
CA ILE A 13 -5.98 -10.74 0.18
C ILE A 13 -6.43 -11.92 1.05
N LYS A 14 -5.52 -12.84 1.37
CA LYS A 14 -5.83 -13.99 2.24
C LYS A 14 -6.17 -13.54 3.65
N LEU A 15 -5.37 -12.62 4.21
CA LEU A 15 -5.58 -12.08 5.56
C LEU A 15 -6.90 -11.32 5.68
N LEU A 16 -7.23 -10.47 4.71
CA LEU A 16 -8.48 -9.71 4.70
C LEU A 16 -9.69 -10.66 4.67
N LYS A 17 -9.66 -11.70 3.83
CA LYS A 17 -10.76 -12.67 3.77
C LYS A 17 -10.91 -13.47 5.07
N ALA A 18 -9.80 -13.87 5.69
CA ALA A 18 -9.81 -14.58 6.97
C ALA A 18 -10.39 -13.67 8.07
N LEU A 19 -9.85 -12.45 8.24
CA LEU A 19 -10.30 -11.52 9.27
C LEU A 19 -11.76 -11.07 9.05
N ASN A 20 -12.21 -10.91 7.81
CA ASN A 20 -13.60 -10.60 7.50
C ASN A 20 -14.55 -11.70 7.97
N ASN A 21 -14.11 -12.96 7.93
CA ASN A 21 -14.86 -14.11 8.42
C ASN A 21 -14.76 -14.24 9.96
N ASP A 22 -13.54 -14.21 10.50
CA ASP A 22 -13.27 -14.44 11.94
C ASP A 22 -13.97 -13.41 12.84
N TYR A 23 -14.08 -12.17 12.38
CA TYR A 23 -14.69 -11.06 13.12
C TYR A 23 -16.08 -10.69 12.62
N GLU A 24 -16.64 -11.44 11.65
CA GLU A 24 -17.96 -11.20 11.07
C GLU A 24 -18.16 -9.74 10.61
N PHE A 25 -17.14 -9.14 9.98
CA PHE A 25 -17.23 -7.74 9.52
C PHE A 25 -18.18 -7.56 8.34
N HIS A 26 -18.50 -8.62 7.60
CA HIS A 26 -19.39 -8.61 6.43
C HIS A 26 -19.01 -7.57 5.36
N LEU A 27 -17.71 -7.29 5.20
CA LEU A 27 -17.20 -6.35 4.21
C LEU A 27 -17.19 -6.97 2.81
N GLU A 28 -17.55 -6.19 1.80
CA GLU A 28 -17.35 -6.57 0.41
C GLU A 28 -15.87 -6.37 0.05
N ILE A 29 -15.18 -7.46 -0.30
CA ILE A 29 -13.77 -7.43 -0.71
C ILE A 29 -13.70 -7.78 -2.20
N GLU A 30 -13.36 -6.79 -3.03
CA GLU A 30 -13.10 -6.95 -4.45
C GLU A 30 -11.60 -7.04 -4.70
N VAL A 31 -11.17 -8.07 -5.43
CA VAL A 31 -9.79 -8.21 -5.88
C VAL A 31 -9.74 -7.86 -7.36
N CYS A 32 -9.03 -6.80 -7.70
CA CYS A 32 -8.92 -6.33 -9.08
C CYS A 32 -7.51 -5.83 -9.37
N LYS A 33 -7.17 -5.63 -10.65
CA LYS A 33 -5.92 -4.97 -11.00
C LYS A 33 -6.11 -3.47 -10.74
N MET A 34 -5.23 -2.87 -9.95
CA MET A 34 -5.24 -1.43 -9.69
C MET A 34 -4.08 -0.78 -10.45
N ASP A 35 -4.35 0.32 -11.14
CA ASP A 35 -3.31 1.07 -11.86
C ASP A 35 -2.47 1.91 -10.89
N ILE A 36 -3.05 2.34 -9.76
CA ILE A 36 -2.44 3.18 -8.71
C ILE A 36 -2.94 2.68 -7.35
N GLY A 37 -2.05 2.63 -6.36
CA GLY A 37 -2.35 2.14 -5.01
C GLY A 37 -2.47 0.63 -4.93
N ASP A 38 -2.51 0.13 -3.69
CA ASP A 38 -2.63 -1.31 -3.40
C ASP A 38 -3.96 -1.66 -2.73
N ILE A 39 -4.58 -0.69 -2.03
CA ILE A 39 -5.85 -0.87 -1.33
C ILE A 39 -6.67 0.42 -1.48
N ALA A 40 -7.95 0.30 -1.80
CA ALA A 40 -8.88 1.43 -1.80
C ALA A 40 -10.15 1.09 -1.01
N ILE A 41 -10.64 2.04 -0.22
CA ILE A 41 -11.84 1.90 0.60
C ILE A 41 -12.95 2.78 0.03
N PHE A 42 -14.14 2.19 -0.12
CA PHE A 42 -15.33 2.83 -0.66
C PHE A 42 -16.47 2.80 0.35
N ASN A 43 -17.29 3.85 0.35
CA ASN A 43 -18.56 3.87 1.07
C ASN A 43 -19.63 2.99 0.39
N ALA A 44 -20.87 3.04 0.87
CA ALA A 44 -21.96 2.26 0.30
C ALA A 44 -22.46 2.84 -1.03
N GLU A 45 -22.25 4.13 -1.24
CA GLU A 45 -22.65 4.92 -2.40
C GLU A 45 -21.67 4.75 -3.59
N GLY A 46 -20.52 4.10 -3.35
CA GLY A 46 -19.49 3.84 -4.36
C GLY A 46 -18.45 4.96 -4.48
N GLU A 47 -18.44 5.92 -3.56
CA GLU A 47 -17.42 6.96 -3.49
C GLU A 47 -16.16 6.41 -2.82
N GLU A 48 -15.00 6.72 -3.42
CA GLU A 48 -13.70 6.37 -2.87
C GLU A 48 -13.36 7.30 -1.70
N LEU A 49 -13.14 6.72 -0.52
CA LEU A 49 -12.86 7.45 0.70
C LEU A 49 -11.37 7.52 1.01
N LEU A 50 -10.64 6.44 0.71
CA LEU A 50 -9.24 6.28 1.10
C LEU A 50 -8.50 5.42 0.08
N LEU A 51 -7.29 5.85 -0.27
CA LEU A 51 -6.34 5.08 -1.06
C LEU A 51 -5.08 4.82 -0.23
N ILE A 52 -4.59 3.59 -0.24
CA ILE A 52 -3.41 3.17 0.52
C ILE A 52 -2.39 2.57 -0.45
N GLU A 53 -1.17 3.09 -0.40
CA GLU A 53 0.03 2.52 -1.01
C GLU A 53 0.78 1.73 0.08
N ARG A 54 0.82 0.41 -0.05
CA ARG A 54 1.48 -0.48 0.91
C ARG A 54 2.92 -0.70 0.48
N LYS A 55 3.87 -0.43 1.39
CA LYS A 55 5.28 -0.56 1.06
C LYS A 55 6.09 -1.19 2.16
N LYS A 56 6.71 -2.34 1.88
CA LYS A 56 7.70 -2.92 2.77
C LYS A 56 8.95 -2.05 2.77
N ILE A 57 9.65 -2.00 3.89
CA ILE A 57 10.87 -1.18 4.02
C ILE A 57 11.93 -1.54 2.96
N SER A 58 12.07 -2.82 2.61
CA SER A 58 12.99 -3.25 1.54
C SER A 58 12.61 -2.65 0.18
N ASP A 59 11.32 -2.63 -0.13
CA ASP A 59 10.79 -2.09 -1.38
C ASP A 59 10.85 -0.57 -1.39
N LEU A 60 10.63 0.08 -0.24
CA LEU A 60 10.84 1.52 -0.07
C LEU A 60 12.30 1.89 -0.38
N ALA A 61 13.25 1.24 0.29
CA ALA A 61 14.67 1.51 0.11
C ALA A 61 15.11 1.30 -1.36
N ALA A 62 14.64 0.20 -2.00
CA ALA A 62 14.91 -0.05 -3.40
C ALA A 62 14.30 1.03 -4.30
N SER A 63 13.05 1.42 -4.05
CA SER A 63 12.32 2.41 -4.85
C SER A 63 12.88 3.83 -4.74
N ILE A 64 13.46 4.20 -3.60
CA ILE A 64 14.16 5.48 -3.44
C ILE A 64 15.47 5.43 -4.24
N LYS A 65 16.22 4.33 -4.12
CA LYS A 65 17.51 4.17 -4.81
C LYS A 65 17.39 4.22 -6.33
N ASP A 66 16.34 3.63 -6.89
CA ASP A 66 16.12 3.55 -8.34
C ASP A 66 15.19 4.64 -8.90
N GLY A 67 14.72 5.57 -8.05
CA GLY A 67 13.88 6.70 -8.44
C GLY A 67 12.38 6.38 -8.61
N ARG A 68 11.95 5.11 -8.53
CA ARG A 68 10.53 4.74 -8.67
C ARG A 68 9.65 5.35 -7.59
N TYR A 69 10.19 5.66 -6.42
CA TYR A 69 9.44 6.33 -5.34
C TYR A 69 8.89 7.69 -5.78
N GLN A 70 9.68 8.49 -6.50
CA GLN A 70 9.26 9.81 -6.94
C GLN A 70 8.16 9.73 -8.02
N GLU A 71 8.29 8.80 -8.97
CA GLU A 71 7.29 8.58 -10.02
C GLU A 71 5.95 8.08 -9.42
N GLN A 72 6.02 7.15 -8.47
CA GLN A 72 4.83 6.66 -7.76
C GLN A 72 4.15 7.78 -6.97
N SER A 73 4.92 8.57 -6.22
CA SER A 73 4.37 9.71 -5.47
C SER A 73 3.76 10.77 -6.39
N TYR A 74 4.35 11.00 -7.56
CA TYR A 74 3.80 11.93 -8.55
C TYR A 74 2.45 11.44 -9.08
N ARG A 75 2.33 10.14 -9.40
CA ARG A 75 1.08 9.53 -9.86
C ARG A 75 0.00 9.55 -8.79
N LEU A 76 0.35 9.25 -7.55
CA LEU A 76 -0.56 9.33 -6.40
C LEU A 76 -1.05 10.76 -6.15
N ASN A 77 -0.16 11.76 -6.25
CA ASN A 77 -0.53 13.17 -6.12
C ASN A 77 -1.46 13.67 -7.24
N GLY A 78 -1.45 13.01 -8.41
CA GLY A 78 -2.37 13.29 -9.52
C GLY A 78 -3.70 12.56 -9.42
N HIS A 79 -3.95 11.80 -8.34
CA HIS A 79 -5.20 11.07 -8.15
C HIS A 79 -6.37 12.04 -7.87
N SER A 80 -7.60 11.62 -8.20
CA SER A 80 -8.80 12.44 -7.98
C SER A 80 -9.12 12.65 -6.50
N LEU A 81 -8.67 11.73 -5.65
CA LEU A 81 -8.85 11.77 -4.21
C LEU A 81 -7.93 12.84 -3.58
N HIS A 82 -8.45 13.60 -2.61
CA HIS A 82 -7.63 14.59 -1.90
C HIS A 82 -6.43 13.92 -1.20
N ASN A 83 -5.24 14.52 -1.29
CA ASN A 83 -4.00 13.93 -0.75
C ASN A 83 -4.05 13.51 0.72
N HIS A 84 -4.86 14.20 1.54
CA HIS A 84 -5.08 13.80 2.95
C HIS A 84 -5.68 12.40 3.11
N ASN A 85 -6.30 11.87 2.07
CA ASN A 85 -6.92 10.54 2.03
C ASN A 85 -6.06 9.53 1.26
N ILE A 86 -4.82 9.88 0.92
CA ILE A 86 -3.85 8.98 0.29
C ILE A 86 -2.75 8.69 1.32
N ILE A 87 -2.64 7.44 1.75
CA ILE A 87 -1.78 7.03 2.86
C ILE A 87 -0.74 6.02 2.40
N TYR A 88 0.50 6.19 2.85
CA TYR A 88 1.53 5.16 2.73
C TYR A 88 1.52 4.27 3.96
N LEU A 89 1.24 2.98 3.78
CA LEU A 89 1.37 1.97 4.82
C LEU A 89 2.77 1.36 4.76
N ILE A 90 3.69 1.92 5.53
CA ILE A 90 5.07 1.43 5.61
C ILE A 90 5.18 0.30 6.61
N GLU A 91 5.60 -0.88 6.13
CA GLU A 91 5.64 -2.09 6.95
C GLU A 91 7.05 -2.63 7.15
N GLY A 92 7.36 -2.98 8.41
CA GLY A 92 8.59 -3.61 8.84
C GLY A 92 9.29 -2.82 9.94
N ARG A 93 10.48 -3.27 10.34
CA ARG A 93 11.31 -2.56 11.32
C ARG A 93 12.44 -1.79 10.64
N ILE A 94 12.36 -0.46 10.69
CA ILE A 94 13.38 0.45 10.14
C ILE A 94 14.74 0.17 10.81
N SER A 95 14.74 -0.10 12.12
CA SER A 95 15.94 -0.37 12.92
C SER A 95 16.69 -1.66 12.56
N PHE A 96 16.05 -2.61 11.88
CA PHE A 96 16.67 -3.87 11.45
C PHE A 96 17.12 -3.85 9.98
N PHE A 97 16.97 -2.71 9.30
CA PHE A 97 17.42 -2.58 7.92
C PHE A 97 18.95 -2.60 7.88
N SER A 98 19.50 -3.77 7.56
CA SER A 98 20.92 -4.02 7.45
C SER A 98 21.33 -4.13 5.99
N SER A 99 22.39 -3.42 5.61
CA SER A 99 23.05 -3.57 4.30
C SER A 99 23.67 -4.95 4.08
N LYS A 100 23.65 -5.83 5.08
CA LYS A 100 24.22 -7.19 5.01
C LYS A 100 23.46 -8.10 4.05
N TYR A 101 22.16 -7.87 3.85
CA TYR A 101 21.31 -8.65 2.93
C TYR A 101 20.69 -7.81 1.81
N SER A 102 21.00 -6.51 1.75
CA SER A 102 20.46 -5.56 0.79
C SER A 102 21.56 -4.65 0.27
N LYS A 103 21.62 -4.44 -1.07
CA LYS A 103 22.54 -3.47 -1.70
C LYS A 103 22.14 -2.00 -1.45
N VAL A 104 21.21 -1.75 -0.55
CA VAL A 104 20.72 -0.41 -0.21
C VAL A 104 21.20 -0.06 1.20
N THR A 105 21.79 1.12 1.34
CA THR A 105 22.31 1.60 2.62
C THR A 105 21.16 2.13 3.49
N PRO A 106 21.24 2.01 4.83
CA PRO A 106 20.19 2.53 5.71
C PRO A 106 19.92 4.02 5.56
N GLY A 107 20.94 4.80 5.17
CA GLY A 107 20.81 6.24 4.88
C GLY A 107 19.78 6.57 3.80
N THR A 108 19.48 5.64 2.88
CA THR A 108 18.47 5.82 1.83
C THR A 108 17.05 6.01 2.37
N LEU A 109 16.76 5.56 3.61
CA LEU A 109 15.45 5.73 4.24
C LEU A 109 15.27 7.09 4.93
N TYR A 110 16.32 7.91 5.01
CA TYR A 110 16.34 9.21 5.69
C TYR A 110 16.57 10.39 4.72
N VAL A 111 16.35 10.17 3.42
CA VAL A 111 16.55 11.15 2.35
C VAL A 111 15.29 11.99 2.17
#